data_AF-A0A9E0LIJ4-F1
#
_entry.id   AF-A0A9E0LIJ4-F1
#
_cell.length_a   1.000
_cell.length_b   1.000
_cell.length_c   1.000
_cell.angle_alpha   90.00
_cell.angle_beta   90.00
_cell.angle_gamma   90.00
#
_symmetry.space_group_name_H-M   'P 1'
#
loop_
_entity.id
_entity.type
_entity.pdbx_description
1 polymer ?
#
loop_
_entity_poly.entity_id
_entity_poly.type
_entity_poly.pdbx_seq_one_letter_code
_entity_poly.pdbx_strand_id
1 'polypeptide(L)'
;MANRILNQALLEEYLRALKGKKAVKYGILAVFMAMVFLAIVKPGKTQQISSNRLSLGAQAKVQTPLNLSINPPSEYDFHSRLEIENLRKSFANQHSELLLYQYTPMPAIFSQIEDGKPWWGLDGQVFHDSGSRSIDGLSEESRFINNPFMLVCANMVLSGYQYDNSKYPSKEDFALSGLPLECAPSQAVVYPRESREEITYNVTSFIQASAKIVDLPLQLGSAPFDVVAYNARDFGFNYAAVSPRYSQNINKTNDRPIEIAQYIHCGGSCGYNGGCNNMSPYIEGLHQLSLKALPAQALVYLWRARPTSVDQAPDFQVQLNFI
;
A
#
# COMPACT_ATOMS: atom_id res chain seq x y z
N MET A 1 -45.63 -16.46 17.96
CA MET A 1 -46.66 -15.47 18.36
C MET A 1 -46.77 -15.30 19.89
N ALA A 2 -46.57 -16.34 20.69
CA ALA A 2 -46.62 -16.27 22.17
C ALA A 2 -45.55 -15.36 22.84
N ASN A 3 -44.34 -15.24 22.27
CA ASN A 3 -43.28 -14.39 22.83
C ASN A 3 -43.51 -12.86 22.68
N ARG A 4 -44.45 -12.43 21.83
CA ARG A 4 -44.77 -11.00 21.70
C ARG A 4 -45.75 -10.51 22.78
N ILE A 5 -46.63 -11.39 23.25
CA ILE A 5 -47.67 -11.05 24.24
C ILE A 5 -47.06 -10.98 25.65
N LEU A 6 -46.11 -11.87 25.97
CA LEU A 6 -45.42 -11.88 27.27
C LEU A 6 -44.59 -10.61 27.51
N ASN A 7 -43.95 -10.08 26.47
CA ASN A 7 -43.15 -8.85 26.55
C ASN A 7 -44.00 -7.58 26.73
N GLN A 8 -45.26 -7.59 26.29
CA GLN A 8 -46.14 -6.44 26.38
C GLN A 8 -46.76 -6.32 27.79
N ALA A 9 -47.09 -7.45 28.43
CA ALA A 9 -47.57 -7.48 29.81
C ALA A 9 -46.49 -7.08 30.82
N LEU A 10 -45.25 -7.56 30.65
CA LEU A 10 -44.10 -7.17 31.48
C LEU A 10 -43.77 -5.67 31.35
N LEU A 11 -43.90 -5.11 30.15
CA LEU A 11 -43.68 -3.69 29.91
C LEU A 11 -44.76 -2.83 30.59
N GLU A 12 -46.03 -3.23 30.51
CA GLU A 12 -47.17 -2.56 31.17
C GLU A 12 -47.03 -2.57 32.71
N GLU A 13 -46.61 -3.70 33.29
CA GLU A 13 -46.45 -3.84 34.74
C GLU A 13 -45.23 -3.06 35.26
N TYR A 14 -44.13 -3.03 34.49
CA TYR A 14 -42.94 -2.23 34.79
C TYR A 14 -43.22 -0.72 34.69
N LEU A 15 -44.01 -0.29 33.71
CA LEU A 15 -44.42 1.10 33.55
C LEU A 15 -45.40 1.57 34.65
N ARG A 16 -46.19 0.66 35.23
CA ARG A 16 -47.03 0.94 36.42
C ARG A 16 -46.18 1.11 37.68
N ALA A 17 -45.16 0.27 37.89
CA ALA A 17 -44.25 0.38 39.04
C ALA A 17 -43.49 1.73 39.08
N LEU A 18 -43.29 2.36 37.92
CA LEU A 18 -42.57 3.63 37.80
C LEU A 18 -43.44 4.88 38.05
N LYS A 19 -44.77 4.77 38.27
CA LYS A 19 -45.68 5.94 38.36
C LYS A 19 -45.51 6.86 39.58
N GLY A 20 -44.63 6.54 40.55
CA GLY A 20 -44.51 7.31 41.80
C GLY A 20 -43.31 8.25 41.94
N LYS A 21 -42.28 8.18 41.08
CA LYS A 21 -41.01 8.91 41.32
C LYS A 21 -40.47 9.53 40.04
N LYS A 22 -40.85 10.79 39.76
CA LYS A 22 -40.38 11.56 38.59
C LYS A 22 -38.85 11.52 38.44
N ALA A 23 -38.10 11.56 39.54
CA ALA A 23 -36.64 11.50 39.54
C ALA A 23 -36.06 10.17 38.99
N VAL A 24 -36.73 9.04 39.25
CA VAL A 24 -36.27 7.71 38.78
C VAL A 24 -36.49 7.55 37.28
N LYS A 25 -37.60 8.10 36.75
CA LYS A 25 -37.89 8.09 35.30
C LYS A 25 -36.84 8.87 34.49
N TYR A 26 -36.42 10.04 34.98
CA TYR A 26 -35.41 10.83 34.28
C TYR A 26 -34.00 10.21 34.38
N GLY A 27 -33.67 9.58 35.52
CA GLY A 27 -32.40 8.87 35.67
C GLY A 27 -32.27 7.67 34.73
N ILE A 28 -33.32 6.84 34.63
CA ILE A 28 -33.32 5.67 33.73
C ILE A 28 -33.30 6.09 32.25
N LEU A 29 -34.05 7.13 31.88
CA LEU A 29 -34.04 7.66 30.51
C LEU A 29 -32.66 8.22 30.14
N ALA A 30 -31.98 8.91 31.05
CA ALA A 30 -30.63 9.43 30.83
C ALA A 30 -29.59 8.31 30.65
N VAL A 31 -29.66 7.24 31.45
CA VAL A 31 -28.77 6.08 31.32
C VAL A 31 -29.04 5.34 30.01
N PHE A 32 -30.31 5.16 29.63
CA PHE A 32 -30.67 4.52 28.36
C PHE A 32 -30.20 5.36 27.17
N MET A 33 -30.39 6.68 27.20
CA MET A 33 -29.88 7.59 26.17
C MET A 33 -28.34 7.57 26.11
N ALA A 34 -27.63 7.51 27.24
CA ALA A 34 -26.17 7.41 27.26
C ALA A 34 -25.66 6.08 26.69
N MET A 35 -26.35 4.95 26.98
CA MET A 35 -26.00 3.66 26.39
C MET A 35 -26.31 3.59 24.90
N VAL A 36 -27.42 4.18 24.45
CA VAL A 36 -27.72 4.34 23.02
C VAL A 36 -26.69 5.24 22.34
N PHE A 37 -26.26 6.33 22.99
CA PHE A 37 -25.20 7.20 22.47
C PHE A 37 -23.87 6.45 22.36
N LEU A 38 -23.47 5.68 23.38
CA LEU A 38 -22.27 4.84 23.35
C LEU A 38 -22.36 3.69 22.32
N ALA A 39 -23.54 3.16 22.05
CA ALA A 39 -23.76 2.15 21.01
C ALA A 39 -23.76 2.74 19.58
N ILE A 40 -24.08 4.02 19.43
CA ILE A 40 -24.06 4.76 18.15
C ILE A 40 -22.67 5.34 17.87
N VAL A 41 -21.92 5.72 18.91
CA VAL A 41 -20.51 6.10 18.79
C VAL A 41 -19.71 4.85 18.44
N LYS A 42 -19.58 4.58 17.14
CA LYS A 42 -18.61 3.60 16.64
C LYS A 42 -17.27 3.94 17.30
N PRO A 43 -16.59 2.99 17.96
CA PRO A 43 -15.23 3.24 18.43
C PRO A 43 -14.45 3.75 17.22
N GLY A 44 -13.89 4.95 17.34
CA GLY A 44 -13.00 5.47 16.30
C GLY A 44 -11.97 4.39 16.03
N LYS A 45 -11.79 4.01 14.76
CA LYS A 45 -10.73 3.06 14.40
C LYS A 45 -9.41 3.72 14.78
N THR A 46 -8.88 3.39 15.95
CA THR A 46 -7.55 3.85 16.35
C THR A 46 -6.56 3.20 15.39
N GLN A 47 -5.91 4.00 14.58
CA GLN A 47 -4.86 3.51 13.69
C GLN A 47 -3.77 2.88 14.56
N GLN A 48 -3.46 1.61 14.31
CA GLN A 48 -2.35 0.95 15.01
C GLN A 48 -1.08 1.73 14.70
N ILE A 49 -0.28 2.01 15.72
CA ILE A 49 0.98 2.75 15.57
C ILE A 49 2.10 1.73 15.39
N SER A 50 2.90 1.86 14.33
CA SER A 50 4.10 1.03 14.15
C SER A 50 5.09 1.25 15.30
N SER A 51 5.75 0.19 15.76
CA SER A 51 6.91 0.28 16.66
C SER A 51 8.22 0.53 15.92
N ASN A 52 8.27 0.27 14.61
CA ASN A 52 9.48 0.46 13.80
C ASN A 52 9.78 1.94 13.63
N ARG A 53 11.04 2.33 13.79
CA ARG A 53 11.51 3.70 13.58
C ARG A 53 12.81 3.68 12.81
N LEU A 54 12.90 4.56 11.83
CA LEU A 54 14.16 4.85 11.15
C LEU A 54 15.05 5.72 12.04
N SER A 55 16.35 5.49 11.97
CA SER A 55 17.39 6.30 12.57
C SER A 55 17.67 7.50 11.67
N LEU A 56 17.02 8.64 11.95
CA LEU A 56 16.99 9.82 11.09
C LEU A 56 17.44 11.09 11.80
N GLY A 57 17.83 12.11 11.02
CA GLY A 57 18.19 13.44 11.52
C GLY A 57 19.26 13.38 12.59
N ALA A 58 19.01 14.02 13.75
CA ALA A 58 19.92 13.99 14.89
C ALA A 58 20.22 12.58 15.41
N GLN A 59 19.30 11.62 15.22
CA GLN A 59 19.42 10.24 15.67
C GLN A 59 19.99 9.29 14.61
N ALA A 60 20.36 9.80 13.43
CA ALA A 60 20.95 8.98 12.37
C ALA A 60 22.29 8.37 12.81
N LYS A 61 22.39 7.04 12.69
CA LYS A 61 23.62 6.28 12.97
C LYS A 61 24.67 6.43 11.87
N VAL A 62 24.23 6.70 10.64
CA VAL A 62 25.09 6.95 9.47
C VAL A 62 24.96 8.40 9.04
N GLN A 63 26.10 9.03 8.74
CA GLN A 63 26.17 10.46 8.39
C GLN A 63 26.24 10.70 6.88
N THR A 64 26.61 9.68 6.11
CA THR A 64 26.75 9.74 4.65
C THR A 64 25.53 9.16 3.96
N PRO A 65 25.29 9.49 2.68
CA PRO A 65 24.32 8.77 1.86
C PRO A 65 24.62 7.27 1.82
N LEU A 66 23.58 6.45 1.83
CA LEU A 66 23.67 4.99 1.78
C LEU A 66 22.91 4.48 0.56
N ASN A 67 23.59 3.70 -0.28
CA ASN A 67 22.94 2.98 -1.37
C ASN A 67 22.17 1.79 -0.78
N LEU A 68 20.88 1.72 -1.06
CA LEU A 68 20.05 0.60 -0.66
C LEU A 68 20.24 -0.57 -1.63
N SER A 69 20.22 -1.78 -1.07
CA SER A 69 20.12 -2.99 -1.88
C SER A 69 18.75 -3.03 -2.55
N ILE A 70 18.72 -3.24 -3.87
CA ILE A 70 17.49 -3.48 -4.63
C ILE A 70 17.37 -4.99 -4.76
N ASN A 71 16.63 -5.60 -3.84
CA ASN A 71 16.40 -7.04 -3.82
C ASN A 71 15.40 -7.41 -4.93
N PRO A 72 15.69 -8.47 -5.72
CA PRO A 72 14.81 -8.90 -6.80
C PRO A 72 13.49 -9.47 -6.25
N PRO A 73 12.45 -9.60 -7.10
CA PRO A 73 11.25 -10.35 -6.75
C PRO A 73 11.58 -11.80 -6.36
N SER A 74 10.70 -12.43 -5.58
CA SER A 74 10.82 -13.82 -5.13
C SER A 74 9.47 -14.51 -5.06
N GLU A 75 9.50 -15.84 -5.11
CA GLU A 75 8.29 -16.67 -4.97
C GLU A 75 7.78 -16.71 -3.54
N TYR A 76 6.48 -16.48 -3.35
CA TYR A 76 5.75 -16.53 -2.09
C TYR A 76 4.53 -17.46 -2.11
N ASP A 77 4.21 -18.06 -3.26
CA ASP A 77 3.08 -18.94 -3.40
C ASP A 77 3.08 -20.04 -2.34
N PHE A 78 1.95 -20.17 -1.66
CA PHE A 78 1.69 -21.16 -0.62
C PHE A 78 2.58 -21.05 0.64
N HIS A 79 3.40 -20.01 0.76
CA HIS A 79 4.07 -19.70 2.03
C HIS A 79 3.05 -19.28 3.10
N SER A 80 3.41 -19.52 4.34
CA SER A 80 2.74 -18.96 5.50
C SER A 80 3.10 -17.48 5.68
N ARG A 81 2.21 -16.72 6.31
CA ARG A 81 2.46 -15.35 6.76
C ARG A 81 3.73 -15.26 7.60
N LEU A 82 4.00 -16.25 8.45
CA LEU A 82 5.21 -16.25 9.29
C LEU A 82 6.48 -16.33 8.44
N GLU A 83 6.49 -17.13 7.37
CA GLU A 83 7.61 -17.19 6.42
C GLU A 83 7.81 -15.84 5.72
N ILE A 84 6.73 -15.19 5.27
CA ILE A 84 6.79 -13.85 4.66
C ILE A 84 7.29 -12.80 5.65
N GLU A 85 6.79 -12.80 6.88
CA GLU A 85 7.24 -11.91 7.95
C GLU A 85 8.73 -12.12 8.29
N ASN A 86 9.22 -13.37 8.24
CA ASN A 86 10.62 -13.69 8.47
C ASN A 86 11.53 -13.28 7.31
N LEU A 87 11.09 -13.46 6.06
CA LEU A 87 11.77 -12.92 4.88
C LEU A 87 11.87 -11.40 4.96
N ARG A 88 10.75 -10.74 5.26
CA ARG A 88 10.71 -9.30 5.44
C ARG A 88 11.70 -8.80 6.50
N LYS A 89 11.81 -9.50 7.64
CA LYS A 89 12.83 -9.21 8.67
C LYS A 89 14.25 -9.41 8.17
N SER A 90 14.53 -10.44 7.37
CA SER A 90 15.88 -10.68 6.85
C SER A 90 16.31 -9.55 5.90
N PHE A 91 15.40 -9.07 5.04
CA PHE A 91 15.64 -7.90 4.20
C PHE A 91 15.85 -6.62 5.01
N ALA A 92 15.05 -6.40 6.07
CA ALA A 92 15.23 -5.23 6.93
C ALA A 92 16.57 -5.26 7.68
N ASN A 93 17.07 -6.45 8.04
CA ASN A 93 18.36 -6.60 8.70
C ASN A 93 19.56 -6.34 7.78
N GLN A 94 19.38 -6.28 6.45
CA GLN A 94 20.46 -5.91 5.53
C GLN A 94 20.96 -4.47 5.73
N HIS A 95 20.10 -3.58 6.26
CA HIS A 95 20.44 -2.18 6.57
C HIS A 95 20.07 -1.84 8.02
N SER A 96 20.56 -2.65 8.98
CA SER A 96 20.29 -2.48 10.41
C SER A 96 20.72 -1.11 10.98
N GLU A 97 21.66 -0.45 10.32
CA GLU A 97 22.11 0.92 10.59
C GLU A 97 21.02 1.97 10.37
N LEU A 98 20.01 1.69 9.54
CA LEU A 98 18.86 2.57 9.32
C LEU A 98 17.77 2.38 10.38
N LEU A 99 17.85 1.35 11.22
CA LEU A 99 16.85 1.04 12.22
C LEU A 99 17.21 1.66 13.57
N LEU A 100 16.26 2.30 14.25
CA LEU A 100 16.45 2.73 15.65
C LEU A 100 16.33 1.55 16.62
N TYR A 101 15.42 0.61 16.33
CA TYR A 101 15.10 -0.57 17.13
C TYR A 101 15.07 -1.83 16.25
N GLN A 102 15.01 -3.00 16.87
CA GLN A 102 14.81 -4.25 16.11
C GLN A 102 13.51 -4.19 15.30
N TYR A 103 13.61 -4.47 14.01
CA TYR A 103 12.46 -4.44 13.10
C TYR A 103 11.47 -5.58 13.41
N THR A 104 10.19 -5.25 13.39
CA THR A 104 9.07 -6.19 13.50
C THR A 104 7.99 -5.80 12.48
N PRO A 105 7.59 -6.69 11.55
CA PRO A 105 6.53 -6.41 10.59
C PRO A 105 5.25 -5.91 11.29
N MET A 106 4.70 -4.80 10.82
CA MET A 106 3.53 -4.19 11.44
C MET A 106 2.27 -5.04 11.21
N PRO A 107 1.54 -5.48 12.26
CA PRO A 107 0.34 -6.29 12.08
C PRO A 107 -0.72 -5.64 11.19
N ALA A 108 -0.93 -4.33 11.28
CA ALA A 108 -1.88 -3.61 10.42
C ALA A 108 -1.61 -3.72 8.90
N ILE A 109 -0.42 -4.18 8.51
CA ILE A 109 -0.03 -4.39 7.11
C ILE A 109 -0.05 -5.89 6.78
N PHE A 110 0.53 -6.73 7.65
CA PHE A 110 0.81 -8.13 7.31
C PHE A 110 -0.18 -9.14 7.89
N SER A 111 -1.00 -8.78 8.89
CA SER A 111 -1.83 -9.76 9.63
C SER A 111 -2.98 -10.36 8.82
N GLN A 112 -3.29 -9.83 7.64
CA GLN A 112 -4.35 -10.31 6.77
C GLN A 112 -3.83 -11.17 5.60
N ILE A 113 -2.52 -11.44 5.55
CA ILE A 113 -1.98 -12.50 4.68
C ILE A 113 -2.58 -13.82 5.14
N GLU A 114 -3.16 -14.56 4.21
CA GLU A 114 -3.64 -15.92 4.45
C GLU A 114 -2.57 -16.94 4.11
N ASP A 115 -2.32 -17.87 5.04
CA ASP A 115 -1.34 -18.94 4.88
C ASP A 115 -1.74 -19.91 3.76
N GLY A 116 -0.76 -20.40 3.01
CA GLY A 116 -1.01 -21.43 1.99
C GLY A 116 -1.85 -20.92 0.82
N LYS A 117 -1.98 -19.62 0.64
CA LYS A 117 -2.59 -18.99 -0.54
C LYS A 117 -1.52 -18.59 -1.55
N PRO A 118 -1.85 -18.64 -2.85
CA PRO A 118 -0.98 -18.07 -3.86
C PRO A 118 -1.00 -16.53 -3.78
N TRP A 119 -0.15 -15.89 -4.55
CA TRP A 119 -0.04 -14.45 -4.73
C TRP A 119 -0.36 -14.09 -6.17
N TRP A 120 -0.66 -12.82 -6.45
CA TRP A 120 -0.59 -12.36 -7.83
C TRP A 120 0.84 -12.57 -8.34
N GLY A 121 1.00 -13.26 -9.48
CA GLY A 121 2.29 -13.49 -10.11
C GLY A 121 2.60 -12.40 -11.16
N LEU A 122 3.87 -12.07 -11.34
CA LEU A 122 4.30 -11.06 -12.33
C LEU A 122 3.94 -11.47 -13.76
N ASP A 123 4.19 -12.72 -14.14
CA ASP A 123 3.78 -13.27 -15.45
C ASP A 123 2.25 -13.32 -15.55
N GLY A 124 1.58 -13.74 -14.46
CA GLY A 124 0.13 -13.78 -14.38
C GLY A 124 -0.52 -12.44 -14.65
N GLN A 125 -0.01 -11.37 -14.02
CA GLN A 125 -0.50 -10.00 -14.22
C GLN A 125 -0.26 -9.48 -15.64
N VAL A 126 0.87 -9.84 -16.26
CA VAL A 126 1.27 -9.30 -17.56
C VAL A 126 0.69 -10.07 -18.74
N PHE A 127 0.64 -11.40 -18.67
CA PHE A 127 0.29 -12.25 -19.81
C PHE A 127 -1.06 -12.93 -19.68
N HIS A 128 -1.47 -13.29 -18.46
CA HIS A 128 -2.59 -14.21 -18.25
C HIS A 128 -3.87 -13.55 -17.74
N ASP A 129 -3.77 -12.37 -17.14
CA ASP A 129 -4.85 -11.68 -16.45
C ASP A 129 -5.44 -12.52 -15.29
N SER A 130 -6.60 -12.12 -14.78
CA SER A 130 -7.36 -12.84 -13.75
C SER A 130 -7.77 -14.23 -14.24
N GLY A 131 -7.54 -15.28 -13.45
CA GLY A 131 -7.87 -16.67 -13.78
C GLY A 131 -6.97 -17.69 -13.07
N SER A 132 -6.90 -18.91 -13.60
CA SER A 132 -6.09 -20.00 -13.02
C SER A 132 -4.58 -19.80 -13.20
N ARG A 133 -4.17 -18.94 -14.12
CA ARG A 133 -2.76 -18.61 -14.43
C ARG A 133 -2.35 -17.22 -13.92
N SER A 134 -3.19 -16.58 -13.10
CA SER A 134 -2.89 -15.27 -12.50
C SER A 134 -1.76 -15.32 -11.46
N ILE A 135 -1.41 -16.52 -11.01
CA ILE A 135 -0.38 -16.81 -10.02
C ILE A 135 0.96 -17.16 -10.68
N ASP A 136 1.01 -17.25 -12.01
CA ASP A 136 2.22 -17.64 -12.73
C ASP A 136 3.32 -16.58 -12.54
N GLY A 137 4.55 -17.04 -12.34
CA GLY A 137 5.72 -16.18 -12.15
C GLY A 137 5.96 -15.79 -10.69
N LEU A 138 7.02 -15.02 -10.45
CA LEU A 138 7.36 -14.56 -9.10
C LEU A 138 6.25 -13.66 -8.54
N SER A 139 6.03 -13.71 -7.23
CA SER A 139 4.95 -12.96 -6.59
C SER A 139 5.14 -11.44 -6.73
N GLU A 140 4.13 -10.74 -7.23
CA GLU A 140 4.18 -9.32 -7.59
C GLU A 140 4.53 -8.41 -6.39
N GLU A 141 3.94 -8.66 -5.22
CA GLU A 141 4.19 -7.87 -4.01
C GLU A 141 5.60 -8.07 -3.44
N SER A 142 6.31 -9.14 -3.82
CA SER A 142 7.69 -9.37 -3.38
C SER A 142 8.62 -8.24 -3.79
N ARG A 143 8.30 -7.51 -4.87
CA ARG A 143 8.99 -6.27 -5.30
C ARG A 143 9.14 -5.25 -4.19
N PHE A 144 8.13 -5.12 -3.33
CA PHE A 144 8.10 -4.13 -2.27
C PHE A 144 8.35 -4.75 -0.88
N ILE A 145 7.89 -5.99 -0.66
CA ILE A 145 8.15 -6.74 0.58
C ILE A 145 9.65 -7.03 0.73
N ASN A 146 10.37 -7.36 -0.34
CA ASN A 146 11.82 -7.60 -0.30
C ASN A 146 12.64 -6.32 -0.08
N ASN A 147 12.01 -5.14 -0.15
CA ASN A 147 12.71 -3.86 -0.17
C ASN A 147 12.19 -2.88 0.90
N PRO A 148 12.39 -3.17 2.20
CA PRO A 148 11.79 -2.40 3.30
C PRO A 148 12.10 -0.92 3.33
N PHE A 149 13.33 -0.54 3.00
CA PHE A 149 13.77 0.84 3.13
C PHE A 149 13.41 1.71 1.93
N MET A 150 12.96 1.12 0.82
CA MET A 150 12.25 1.86 -0.22
C MET A 150 10.86 2.19 0.30
N LEU A 151 10.75 3.31 1.00
CA LEU A 151 9.56 3.65 1.79
C LEU A 151 8.34 3.88 0.91
N VAL A 152 8.58 4.38 -0.30
CA VAL A 152 7.58 4.62 -1.32
C VAL A 152 8.15 4.20 -2.67
N CYS A 153 7.45 3.34 -3.40
CA CYS A 153 7.85 2.89 -4.73
C CYS A 153 6.84 3.31 -5.79
N ALA A 154 7.33 3.59 -7.02
CA ALA A 154 6.48 3.67 -8.19
C ALA A 154 6.16 2.25 -8.70
N ASN A 155 4.88 1.98 -8.91
CA ASN A 155 4.39 0.82 -9.65
C ASN A 155 3.93 1.30 -11.03
N MET A 156 4.77 1.14 -12.06
CA MET A 156 4.40 1.50 -13.43
C MET A 156 3.22 0.65 -13.89
N VAL A 157 2.12 1.30 -14.27
CA VAL A 157 0.92 0.62 -14.75
C VAL A 157 1.14 0.32 -16.23
N LEU A 158 1.10 -0.97 -16.57
CA LEU A 158 1.41 -1.48 -17.90
C LEU A 158 0.21 -1.41 -18.86
N SER A 159 -0.48 -0.27 -18.87
CA SER A 159 -1.61 -0.04 -19.78
C SER A 159 -1.10 0.00 -21.23
N GLY A 160 -1.45 -1.01 -22.03
CA GLY A 160 -0.93 -1.19 -23.40
C GLY A 160 -0.24 -2.53 -23.62
N TYR A 161 0.01 -3.31 -22.56
CA TYR A 161 0.50 -4.69 -22.63
C TYR A 161 -0.62 -5.67 -22.98
N GLN A 162 -1.58 -5.23 -23.79
CA GLN A 162 -2.69 -6.09 -24.17
C GLN A 162 -2.19 -7.13 -25.17
N TYR A 163 -2.52 -8.39 -24.91
CA TYR A 163 -2.31 -9.47 -25.85
C TYR A 163 -2.97 -9.12 -27.20
N ASP A 164 -2.16 -9.11 -28.25
CA ASP A 164 -2.59 -8.86 -29.62
C ASP A 164 -2.46 -10.15 -30.44
N ASN A 165 -3.60 -10.75 -30.75
CA ASN A 165 -3.68 -12.01 -31.52
C ASN A 165 -3.22 -11.86 -32.98
N SER A 166 -3.03 -10.64 -33.47
CA SER A 166 -2.44 -10.39 -34.79
C SER A 166 -0.92 -10.50 -34.80
N LYS A 167 -0.28 -10.35 -33.63
CA LYS A 167 1.17 -10.41 -33.45
C LYS A 167 1.65 -11.73 -32.86
N TYR A 168 0.87 -12.30 -31.93
CA TYR A 168 1.20 -13.54 -31.26
C TYR A 168 0.08 -14.56 -31.46
N PRO A 169 0.37 -15.81 -31.87
CA PRO A 169 -0.66 -16.84 -32.08
C PRO A 169 -1.38 -17.25 -30.79
N SER A 170 -0.71 -17.10 -29.65
CA SER A 170 -1.23 -17.46 -28.32
C SER A 170 -0.67 -16.56 -27.22
N LYS A 171 -1.31 -16.56 -26.04
CA LYS A 171 -0.76 -15.89 -24.83
C LYS A 171 0.55 -16.53 -24.38
N GLU A 172 0.73 -17.82 -24.64
CA GLU A 172 1.96 -18.56 -24.37
C GLU A 172 3.12 -18.06 -25.24
N ASP A 173 2.89 -17.85 -26.54
CA ASP A 173 3.90 -17.26 -27.43
C ASP A 173 4.24 -15.81 -27.02
N PHE A 174 3.24 -15.06 -26.56
CA PHE A 174 3.44 -13.72 -26.02
C PHE A 174 4.26 -13.71 -24.73
N ALA A 175 4.05 -14.67 -23.81
CA ALA A 175 4.85 -14.80 -22.59
C ALA A 175 6.34 -15.12 -22.90
N LEU A 176 6.61 -15.80 -24.02
CA LEU A 176 7.97 -16.09 -24.49
C LEU A 176 8.63 -14.93 -25.25
N SER A 177 7.95 -13.80 -25.41
CA SER A 177 8.47 -12.66 -26.18
C SER A 177 9.62 -11.90 -25.50
N GLY A 178 9.86 -12.15 -24.21
CA GLY A 178 10.87 -11.45 -23.42
C GLY A 178 10.42 -10.06 -22.95
N LEU A 179 9.12 -9.83 -22.86
CA LEU A 179 8.55 -8.56 -22.42
C LEU A 179 8.95 -8.27 -20.96
N PRO A 180 9.51 -7.09 -20.66
CA PRO A 180 9.83 -6.73 -19.28
C PRO A 180 8.57 -6.73 -18.40
N LEU A 181 8.61 -7.51 -17.31
CA LEU A 181 7.48 -7.68 -16.39
C LEU A 181 7.29 -6.48 -15.44
N GLU A 182 8.37 -5.72 -15.22
CA GLU A 182 8.34 -4.55 -14.35
C GLU A 182 9.38 -3.50 -14.75
N CYS A 183 9.12 -2.25 -14.36
CA CYS A 183 10.11 -1.19 -14.35
C CYS A 183 10.75 -1.13 -12.96
N ALA A 184 11.67 -2.04 -12.67
CA ALA A 184 12.38 -2.07 -11.39
C ALA A 184 13.19 -0.76 -11.17
N PRO A 185 13.39 -0.33 -9.92
CA PRO A 185 14.30 0.78 -9.64
C PRO A 185 15.72 0.40 -10.06
N SER A 186 16.41 1.35 -10.68
CA SER A 186 17.82 1.22 -11.10
C SER A 186 18.80 1.70 -10.03
N GLN A 187 18.32 2.54 -9.11
CA GLN A 187 19.10 3.06 -7.98
C GLN A 187 18.14 3.45 -6.84
N ALA A 188 18.56 3.24 -5.60
CA ALA A 188 17.88 3.74 -4.41
C ALA A 188 18.95 4.22 -3.40
N VAL A 189 18.82 5.46 -2.93
CA VAL A 189 19.76 6.11 -2.01
C VAL A 189 18.99 6.77 -0.88
N VAL A 190 19.36 6.47 0.36
CA VAL A 190 18.82 7.14 1.54
C VAL A 190 19.85 8.12 2.09
N TYR A 191 19.37 9.27 2.55
CA TYR A 191 20.10 10.35 3.21
C TYR A 191 19.57 10.48 4.65
N PRO A 192 20.02 9.65 5.60
CA PRO A 192 19.38 9.55 6.92
C PRO A 192 19.39 10.87 7.70
N ARG A 193 20.45 11.67 7.55
CA ARG A 193 20.58 12.99 8.19
C ARG A 193 19.61 14.04 7.67
N GLU A 194 19.25 13.94 6.40
CA GLU A 194 18.33 14.85 5.73
C GLU A 194 16.88 14.39 5.82
N SER A 195 16.63 13.19 6.36
CA SER A 195 15.32 12.52 6.30
C SER A 195 14.79 12.46 4.88
N ARG A 196 15.64 12.00 3.96
CA ARG A 196 15.35 12.00 2.52
C ARG A 196 15.77 10.69 1.87
N GLU A 197 15.06 10.30 0.82
CA GLU A 197 15.38 9.17 -0.05
C GLU A 197 15.21 9.58 -1.51
N GLU A 198 16.04 9.02 -2.39
CA GLU A 198 15.93 9.15 -3.85
C GLU A 198 15.88 7.75 -4.47
N ILE A 199 14.89 7.51 -5.34
CA ILE A 199 14.74 6.24 -6.07
C ILE A 199 14.63 6.57 -7.56
N THR A 200 15.48 5.97 -8.37
CA THR A 200 15.58 6.26 -9.81
C THR A 200 15.09 5.08 -10.63
N TYR A 201 14.15 5.35 -11.54
CA TYR A 201 13.58 4.41 -12.51
C TYR A 201 14.01 4.80 -13.92
N ASN A 202 14.57 3.85 -14.67
CA ASN A 202 14.93 4.04 -16.07
C ASN A 202 13.75 3.68 -16.98
N VAL A 203 12.76 4.57 -16.96
CA VAL A 203 11.50 4.43 -17.69
C VAL A 203 11.75 4.48 -19.20
N THR A 204 12.71 5.28 -19.66
CA THR A 204 13.10 5.32 -21.07
C THR A 204 13.52 3.93 -21.54
N SER A 205 14.43 3.26 -20.82
CA SER A 205 14.90 1.92 -21.23
C SER A 205 13.81 0.87 -21.12
N PHE A 206 12.98 0.94 -20.07
CA PHE A 206 11.81 0.07 -19.91
C PHE A 206 10.85 0.18 -21.10
N ILE A 207 10.42 1.40 -21.45
CA ILE A 207 9.49 1.63 -22.56
C ILE A 207 10.12 1.25 -23.90
N GLN A 208 11.40 1.54 -24.12
CA GLN A 208 12.10 1.13 -25.35
C GLN A 208 12.20 -0.39 -25.49
N ALA A 209 12.42 -1.12 -24.40
CA ALA A 209 12.43 -2.58 -24.42
C ALA A 209 11.02 -3.13 -24.74
N SER A 210 9.99 -2.59 -24.10
CA SER A 210 8.61 -3.02 -24.30
C SER A 210 8.06 -2.68 -25.68
N ALA A 211 8.40 -1.51 -26.24
CA ALA A 211 7.98 -1.09 -27.58
C ALA A 211 8.54 -1.95 -28.72
N LYS A 212 9.54 -2.79 -28.46
CA LYS A 212 10.01 -3.80 -29.43
C LYS A 212 9.05 -4.98 -29.58
N ILE A 213 8.17 -5.16 -28.61
CA ILE A 213 7.36 -6.38 -28.42
C ILE A 213 5.87 -6.06 -28.53
N VAL A 214 5.42 -4.97 -27.92
CA VAL A 214 4.03 -4.49 -27.94
C VAL A 214 3.92 -3.08 -28.52
N ASP A 215 2.74 -2.74 -29.05
CA ASP A 215 2.49 -1.36 -29.48
C ASP A 215 2.16 -0.48 -28.27
N LEU A 216 3.19 0.14 -27.71
CA LEU A 216 2.99 1.18 -26.71
C LEU A 216 2.56 2.47 -27.43
N PRO A 217 1.55 3.21 -26.92
CA PRO A 217 1.31 4.56 -27.37
C PRO A 217 2.59 5.38 -27.13
N LEU A 218 3.31 5.71 -28.21
CA LEU A 218 4.65 6.31 -28.24
C LEU A 218 4.79 7.65 -27.49
N GLN A 219 3.70 8.20 -26.96
CA GLN A 219 3.76 9.39 -26.13
C GLN A 219 4.15 8.99 -24.70
N LEU A 220 5.45 9.07 -24.39
CA LEU A 220 6.00 8.99 -23.03
C LEU A 220 5.25 9.86 -21.99
N GLY A 221 4.52 10.88 -22.48
CA GLY A 221 3.74 11.83 -21.70
C GLY A 221 2.38 11.37 -21.18
N SER A 222 2.16 10.06 -21.06
CA SER A 222 0.99 9.52 -20.34
C SER A 222 1.24 8.19 -19.64
N ALA A 223 2.50 7.77 -19.42
CA ALA A 223 2.79 6.49 -18.77
C ALA A 223 2.19 6.49 -17.35
N PRO A 224 1.18 5.66 -17.06
CA PRO A 224 0.54 5.69 -15.77
C PRO A 224 1.39 4.97 -14.73
N PHE A 225 1.31 5.43 -13.49
CA PHE A 225 1.93 4.76 -12.36
C PHE A 225 1.13 4.99 -11.09
N ASP A 226 1.31 4.06 -10.17
CA ASP A 226 0.79 4.12 -8.82
C ASP A 226 1.94 4.27 -7.83
N VAL A 227 1.59 4.66 -6.61
CA VAL A 227 2.50 4.84 -5.50
C VAL A 227 2.17 3.80 -4.44
N VAL A 228 3.13 2.91 -4.18
CA VAL A 228 3.07 1.90 -3.12
C VAL A 228 3.83 2.43 -1.91
N ALA A 229 3.14 2.62 -0.79
CA ALA A 229 3.62 3.34 0.39
C ALA A 229 3.42 2.58 1.71
N TYR A 230 3.00 1.31 1.67
CA TYR A 230 2.87 0.53 2.92
C TYR A 230 4.21 0.34 3.63
N ASN A 231 5.36 0.36 2.93
CA ASN A 231 6.68 0.37 3.56
C ASN A 231 6.86 1.62 4.46
N ALA A 232 6.47 2.81 4.01
CA ALA A 232 6.46 4.01 4.84
C ALA A 232 5.60 3.84 6.11
N ARG A 233 4.40 3.27 5.95
CA ARG A 233 3.49 2.97 7.07
C ARG A 233 4.07 1.96 8.05
N ASP A 234 4.75 0.94 7.54
CA ASP A 234 5.47 -0.05 8.33
C ASP A 234 6.54 0.60 9.22
N PHE A 235 7.13 1.72 8.80
CA PHE A 235 8.06 2.56 9.59
C PHE A 235 7.40 3.73 10.33
N GLY A 236 6.07 3.73 10.41
CA GLY A 236 5.27 4.67 11.19
C GLY A 236 5.04 6.04 10.54
N PHE A 237 5.25 6.17 9.23
CA PHE A 237 4.74 7.30 8.46
C PHE A 237 3.34 6.96 7.97
N ASN A 238 2.32 7.57 8.58
CA ASN A 238 0.92 7.17 8.37
C ASN A 238 0.23 8.00 7.28
N TYR A 239 0.85 9.08 6.83
CA TYR A 239 0.29 10.00 5.86
C TYR A 239 1.29 10.30 4.75
N ALA A 240 0.78 10.46 3.53
CA ALA A 240 1.57 10.82 2.36
C ALA A 240 0.92 11.95 1.55
N ALA A 241 1.67 12.56 0.64
CA ALA A 241 1.15 13.35 -0.46
C ALA A 241 2.18 13.43 -1.58
N VAL A 242 1.74 13.34 -2.84
CA VAL A 242 2.59 13.67 -4.00
C VAL A 242 2.52 15.18 -4.23
N SER A 243 3.64 15.86 -3.96
CA SER A 243 3.71 17.32 -3.89
C SER A 243 3.40 17.97 -5.25
N PRO A 244 2.39 18.87 -5.33
CA PRO A 244 2.10 19.62 -6.55
C PRO A 244 3.19 20.65 -6.87
N ARG A 245 3.90 21.12 -5.85
CA ARG A 245 4.84 22.24 -5.95
C ARG A 245 6.23 21.82 -6.44
N TYR A 246 6.66 20.62 -6.05
CA TYR A 246 8.03 20.15 -6.27
C TYR A 246 8.11 18.90 -7.15
N SER A 247 6.96 18.35 -7.56
CA SER A 247 6.95 17.35 -8.63
C SER A 247 7.04 18.04 -10.00
N GLN A 248 7.77 17.43 -10.93
CA GLN A 248 8.01 17.93 -12.27
C GLN A 248 7.57 16.87 -13.28
N ASN A 249 6.83 17.29 -14.31
CA ASN A 249 6.32 16.41 -15.36
C ASN A 249 5.48 15.23 -14.84
N ILE A 250 4.71 15.44 -13.76
CA ILE A 250 3.73 14.48 -13.23
C ILE A 250 2.32 15.05 -13.44
N ASN A 251 1.44 14.25 -14.02
CA ASN A 251 0.01 14.49 -14.08
C ASN A 251 -0.65 13.92 -12.83
N LYS A 252 -1.60 14.70 -12.27
CA LYS A 252 -2.27 14.47 -10.98
C LYS A 252 -1.29 14.46 -9.81
N THR A 253 -1.32 15.55 -9.07
CA THR A 253 -0.66 15.71 -7.76
C THR A 253 -1.74 16.02 -6.73
N ASN A 254 -1.45 15.85 -5.44
CA ASN A 254 -2.44 16.04 -4.39
C ASN A 254 -2.10 17.26 -3.54
N ASP A 255 -3.06 18.20 -3.41
CA ASP A 255 -2.95 19.35 -2.52
C ASP A 255 -3.34 19.00 -1.07
N ARG A 256 -3.73 17.75 -0.83
CA ARG A 256 -4.15 17.25 0.49
C ARG A 256 -3.30 16.08 0.97
N PRO A 257 -2.90 16.09 2.24
CA PRO A 257 -2.37 14.92 2.93
C PRO A 257 -3.41 13.80 2.96
N ILE A 258 -2.98 12.58 2.64
CA ILE A 258 -3.82 11.38 2.62
C ILE A 258 -3.26 10.34 3.58
N GLU A 259 -4.16 9.57 4.19
CA GLU A 259 -3.77 8.45 5.04
C GLU A 259 -3.29 7.28 4.18
N ILE A 260 -2.14 6.69 4.53
CA ILE A 260 -1.67 5.45 3.92
C ILE A 260 -2.46 4.30 4.55
N ALA A 261 -3.48 3.85 3.84
CA ALA A 261 -4.35 2.75 4.25
C ALA A 261 -3.94 1.39 3.65
N GLN A 262 -2.89 1.34 2.82
CA GLN A 262 -2.44 0.11 2.15
C GLN A 262 -2.03 -0.97 3.16
N TYR A 263 -2.40 -2.22 2.87
CA TYR A 263 -2.07 -3.44 3.60
C TYR A 263 -2.09 -4.65 2.65
N ILE A 264 -1.53 -5.77 3.11
CA ILE A 264 -1.52 -7.02 2.36
C ILE A 264 -2.65 -7.92 2.86
N HIS A 265 -3.39 -8.52 1.94
CA HIS A 265 -4.51 -9.40 2.24
C HIS A 265 -4.75 -10.43 1.15
N CYS A 266 -5.50 -11.49 1.49
CA CYS A 266 -6.07 -12.40 0.49
C CYS A 266 -7.36 -11.81 -0.08
N GLY A 267 -7.45 -11.72 -1.41
CA GLY A 267 -8.59 -11.18 -2.13
C GLY A 267 -8.92 -11.96 -3.40
N GLY A 268 -10.11 -11.73 -3.95
CA GLY A 268 -10.61 -12.44 -5.14
C GLY A 268 -10.17 -11.83 -6.48
N SER A 269 -9.39 -10.75 -6.48
CA SER A 269 -9.04 -10.00 -7.70
C SER A 269 -8.27 -10.83 -8.74
N CYS A 270 -7.47 -11.81 -8.29
CA CYS A 270 -6.70 -12.70 -9.15
C CYS A 270 -7.55 -13.75 -9.88
N GLY A 271 -8.80 -13.98 -9.49
CA GLY A 271 -9.67 -14.98 -10.13
C GLY A 271 -9.21 -16.44 -9.94
N TYR A 272 -8.11 -16.68 -9.22
CA TYR A 272 -7.69 -18.01 -8.81
C TYR A 272 -8.68 -18.55 -7.76
N ASN A 273 -8.93 -19.86 -7.80
CA ASN A 273 -9.90 -20.48 -6.88
C ASN A 273 -9.44 -20.31 -5.42
N GLY A 274 -10.26 -19.65 -4.62
CA GLY A 274 -9.96 -19.34 -3.23
C GLY A 274 -9.16 -18.04 -3.00
N GLY A 275 -8.88 -17.26 -4.05
CA GLY A 275 -8.22 -15.95 -3.96
C GLY A 275 -6.69 -16.03 -3.83
N CYS A 276 -6.05 -14.86 -3.90
CA CYS A 276 -4.60 -14.69 -3.80
C CYS A 276 -4.27 -13.52 -2.86
N ASN A 277 -3.10 -13.60 -2.23
CA ASN A 277 -2.53 -12.50 -1.46
C ASN A 277 -2.06 -11.36 -2.40
N ASN A 278 -2.39 -10.11 -2.04
CA ASN A 278 -1.96 -8.89 -2.74
C ASN A 278 -2.10 -7.64 -1.84
N MET A 279 -1.66 -6.47 -2.33
CA MET A 279 -1.92 -5.18 -1.67
C MET A 279 -3.27 -4.57 -2.07
N SER A 280 -3.92 -3.96 -1.09
CA SER A 280 -5.05 -3.05 -1.28
C SER A 280 -5.18 -2.08 -0.09
N PRO A 281 -6.05 -1.05 -0.14
CA PRO A 281 -6.76 -0.54 -1.31
C PRO A 281 -5.86 0.36 -2.17
N TYR A 282 -6.28 0.56 -3.43
CA TYR A 282 -5.82 1.71 -4.21
C TYR A 282 -6.39 2.99 -3.59
N ILE A 283 -5.52 3.97 -3.32
CA ILE A 283 -5.87 5.20 -2.60
C ILE A 283 -5.87 6.37 -3.57
N GLU A 284 -6.95 7.16 -3.56
CA GLU A 284 -7.00 8.40 -4.33
C GLU A 284 -5.83 9.32 -3.94
N GLY A 285 -5.11 9.83 -4.95
CA GLY A 285 -3.89 10.62 -4.75
C GLY A 285 -2.59 9.81 -4.67
N LEU A 286 -2.66 8.48 -4.55
CA LEU A 286 -1.53 7.55 -4.78
C LEU A 286 -1.75 6.62 -5.98
N HIS A 287 -2.93 6.64 -6.60
CA HIS A 287 -3.28 5.77 -7.73
C HIS A 287 -3.65 6.60 -8.97
N GLN A 288 -3.41 6.05 -10.16
CA GLN A 288 -3.67 6.67 -11.47
C GLN A 288 -2.96 8.01 -11.68
N LEU A 289 -1.74 8.15 -11.17
CA LEU A 289 -0.83 9.20 -11.59
C LEU A 289 -0.32 8.88 -12.99
N SER A 290 0.27 9.85 -13.67
CA SER A 290 0.97 9.58 -14.93
C SER A 290 2.12 10.54 -15.15
N LEU A 291 3.09 10.11 -15.94
CA LEU A 291 4.16 10.98 -16.42
C LEU A 291 3.62 11.88 -17.52
N LYS A 292 4.04 13.14 -17.56
CA LYS A 292 3.74 14.12 -18.61
C LYS A 292 4.86 14.21 -19.64
N ALA A 293 6.10 13.97 -19.24
CA ALA A 293 7.30 13.93 -20.07
C ALA A 293 8.46 13.32 -19.26
N LEU A 294 9.50 12.84 -19.94
CA LEU A 294 10.76 12.45 -19.32
C LEU A 294 11.84 13.53 -19.59
N PRO A 295 12.77 13.81 -18.65
CA PRO A 295 12.79 13.27 -17.28
C PRO A 295 11.61 13.80 -16.45
N ALA A 296 11.15 13.01 -15.50
CA ALA A 296 10.11 13.39 -14.55
C ALA A 296 10.57 13.18 -13.10
N GLN A 297 9.91 13.87 -12.18
CA GLN A 297 10.18 13.75 -10.76
C GLN A 297 8.87 13.81 -9.98
N ALA A 298 8.59 12.80 -9.16
CA ALA A 298 7.55 12.87 -8.14
C ALA A 298 8.19 13.06 -6.77
N LEU A 299 7.86 14.14 -6.06
CA LEU A 299 8.30 14.32 -4.68
C LEU A 299 7.17 13.94 -3.74
N VAL A 300 7.38 12.88 -2.96
CA VAL A 300 6.43 12.34 -2.00
C VAL A 300 6.81 12.79 -0.60
N TYR A 301 5.88 13.46 0.07
CA TYR A 301 6.00 13.84 1.47
C TYR A 301 5.41 12.77 2.37
N LEU A 302 6.09 12.49 3.49
CA LEU A 302 5.67 11.52 4.47
C LEU A 302 5.58 12.17 5.85
N TRP A 303 4.49 11.90 6.57
CA TRP A 303 4.27 12.37 7.93
C TRP A 303 3.86 11.22 8.85
N ARG A 304 4.31 11.27 10.10
CA ARG A 304 3.91 10.34 11.17
C ARG A 304 2.53 10.67 11.72
N ALA A 305 2.31 11.96 11.98
CA ALA A 305 1.03 12.51 12.42
C ALA A 305 0.33 13.20 11.24
N ARG A 306 -1.00 13.30 11.29
CA ARG A 306 -1.75 13.99 10.25
C ARG A 306 -1.31 15.46 10.18
N PRO A 307 -0.74 15.93 9.06
CA PRO A 307 -0.39 17.33 8.92
C PRO A 307 -1.65 18.18 8.70
N THR A 308 -1.54 19.47 9.02
CA THR A 308 -2.62 20.45 8.84
C THR A 308 -2.84 20.82 7.37
N SER A 309 -1.79 20.74 6.54
CA SER A 309 -1.83 20.93 5.09
C SER A 309 -0.64 20.23 4.42
N VAL A 310 -0.63 20.16 3.08
CA VAL A 310 0.49 19.61 2.30
C VAL A 310 1.77 20.46 2.40
N ASP A 311 1.64 21.73 2.78
CA ASP A 311 2.77 22.65 2.95
C ASP A 311 3.47 22.52 4.31
N GLN A 312 2.86 21.79 5.25
CA GLN A 312 3.53 21.50 6.53
C GLN A 312 4.79 20.67 6.25
N ALA A 313 5.90 21.05 6.87
CA ALA A 313 7.18 20.34 6.72
C ALA A 313 7.00 18.83 6.97
N PRO A 314 7.45 17.97 6.04
CA PRO A 314 7.36 16.53 6.20
C PRO A 314 8.39 15.98 7.18
N ASP A 315 8.05 14.86 7.81
CA ASP A 315 9.00 14.11 8.66
C ASP A 315 10.04 13.38 7.80
N PHE A 316 9.69 13.05 6.55
CA PHE A 316 10.57 12.43 5.56
C PHE A 316 10.14 12.76 4.13
N GLN A 317 11.09 12.81 3.20
CA GLN A 317 10.84 13.05 1.77
C GLN A 317 11.36 11.90 0.92
N VAL A 318 10.56 11.42 -0.03
CA VAL A 318 10.99 10.45 -1.04
C VAL A 318 10.89 11.10 -2.41
N GLN A 319 11.98 11.12 -3.16
CA GLN A 319 12.03 11.61 -4.53
C GLN A 319 12.11 10.43 -5.49
N LEU A 320 11.07 10.28 -6.32
CA LEU A 320 11.03 9.30 -7.40
C LEU A 320 11.48 10.00 -8.69
N ASN A 321 12.63 9.59 -9.21
CA ASN A 321 13.19 10.10 -10.46
C ASN A 321 12.86 9.14 -11.61
N PHE A 322 12.30 9.67 -12.68
CA PHE A 322 12.00 8.89 -13.88
C PHE A 322 12.85 9.43 -15.03
N ILE A 323 13.78 8.61 -15.51
CA ILE A 323 14.71 8.94 -16.59
C ILE A 323 14.46 8.11 -17.83
#